data_AF-A0A8T6SHB0-F1
#
_entry.id   AF-A0A8T6SHB0-F1
#
_cell.length_a   1.000
_cell.length_b   1.000
_cell.length_c   1.000
_cell.angle_alpha   90.00
_cell.angle_beta   90.00
_cell.angle_gamma   90.00
#
_symmetry.space_group_name_H-M   'P 1'
#
loop_
_entity.id
_entity.type
_entity.pdbx_description
1 polymer ?
#
loop_
_entity_poly.entity_id
_entity_poly.type
_entity_poly.pdbx_seq_one_letter_code
_entity_poly.pdbx_strand_id
1 'polypeptide(L)'
;MDVNTADLETGEWKQSTTNDVARIVKVTDALDSYASADGMTASFDKPEYIRGFYDVVARLNNTEKPTSISIGGGNAESPELSRALFDYQLEVAKVVAGDEEALRKRPLLGGGFWGMSPLQFHGLYVERALKLAELGFPSFVGSMTQAGATAPVTLSGILAVTNAEILGGLSIIQLLYPGTQMSVSYLPAAFDMKHGQWAAGAPEEALLSAAAVEIARHYGLASEAMGLVTSAKMPGPQACYEKVMSSIL
;
A
#
# COMPACT_ATOMS: atom_id res chain seq x y z
N MET A 1 -7.09 2.12 -2.13
CA MET A 1 -8.17 1.25 -1.63
C MET A 1 -9.37 1.39 -2.54
N ASP A 2 -10.02 0.28 -2.86
CA ASP A 2 -11.22 0.30 -3.70
C ASP A 2 -12.39 0.92 -2.94
N VAL A 3 -13.08 1.84 -3.59
CA VAL A 3 -14.25 2.55 -3.04
C VAL A 3 -15.47 1.63 -3.02
N ASN A 4 -15.55 0.72 -3.98
CA ASN A 4 -16.71 -0.14 -4.20
C ASN A 4 -16.34 -1.61 -4.06
N THR A 5 -17.32 -2.41 -3.66
CA THR A 5 -17.25 -3.87 -3.63
C THR A 5 -18.46 -4.42 -4.38
N ALA A 6 -18.29 -5.58 -5.03
CA ALA A 6 -19.42 -6.29 -5.63
C ALA A 6 -20.13 -7.10 -4.55
N ASP A 7 -21.45 -7.00 -4.50
CA ASP A 7 -22.27 -7.88 -3.67
C ASP A 7 -22.18 -9.32 -4.20
N LEU A 8 -21.93 -10.29 -3.32
CA LEU A 8 -21.69 -11.68 -3.72
C LEU A 8 -22.96 -12.40 -4.16
N GLU A 9 -24.14 -11.93 -3.73
CA GLU A 9 -25.43 -12.54 -4.08
C GLU A 9 -25.99 -11.93 -5.36
N THR A 10 -25.94 -10.60 -5.49
CA THR A 10 -26.53 -9.89 -6.64
C THR A 10 -25.54 -9.61 -7.76
N GLY A 11 -24.24 -9.55 -7.46
CA GLY A 11 -23.20 -9.11 -8.40
C GLY A 11 -23.17 -7.59 -8.62
N GLU A 12 -24.02 -6.82 -7.95
CA GLU A 12 -24.09 -5.37 -8.10
C GLU A 12 -22.97 -4.67 -7.32
N TRP A 13 -22.44 -3.59 -7.90
CA TRP A 13 -21.43 -2.76 -7.24
C TRP A 13 -22.08 -1.84 -6.21
N LYS A 14 -21.59 -1.89 -4.97
CA LYS A 14 -21.98 -1.00 -3.88
C LYS A 14 -20.77 -0.33 -3.25
N GLN A 15 -21.01 0.80 -2.58
CA GLN A 15 -19.99 1.41 -1.76
C GLN A 15 -19.61 0.48 -0.61
N SER A 16 -18.32 0.38 -0.33
CA SER A 16 -17.78 -0.50 0.70
C SER A 16 -18.10 -0.03 2.12
N THR A 17 -18.16 -0.98 3.04
CA THR A 17 -18.48 -0.76 4.45
C THR A 17 -17.43 -1.40 5.36
N THR A 18 -17.43 -1.07 6.64
CA THR A 18 -16.60 -1.75 7.66
C THR A 18 -16.82 -3.27 7.64
N ASN A 19 -18.04 -3.72 7.34
CA ASN A 19 -18.33 -5.15 7.22
C ASN A 19 -17.65 -5.78 6.00
N ASP A 20 -17.54 -5.05 4.88
CA ASP A 20 -16.84 -5.54 3.70
C ASP A 20 -15.32 -5.64 3.97
N VAL A 21 -14.75 -4.66 4.70
CA VAL A 21 -13.36 -4.75 5.20
C VAL A 21 -13.17 -6.02 6.02
N ALA A 22 -14.03 -6.26 7.02
CA ALA A 22 -13.94 -7.45 7.87
C ALA A 22 -14.08 -8.76 7.09
N ARG A 23 -15.00 -8.83 6.11
CA ARG A 23 -15.21 -10.03 5.29
C ARG A 23 -14.00 -10.33 4.41
N ILE A 24 -13.43 -9.32 3.76
CA ILE A 24 -12.24 -9.49 2.92
C ILE A 24 -11.04 -9.93 3.76
N VAL A 25 -10.87 -9.35 4.95
CA VAL A 25 -9.80 -9.71 5.88
C VAL A 25 -9.90 -11.17 6.32
N LYS A 26 -11.10 -11.68 6.58
CA LYS A 26 -11.29 -13.11 6.91
C LYS A 26 -10.89 -14.03 5.75
N VAL A 27 -11.12 -13.59 4.50
CA VAL A 27 -10.70 -14.35 3.32
C VAL A 27 -9.17 -14.36 3.22
N THR A 28 -8.50 -13.21 3.38
CA THR A 28 -7.03 -13.17 3.31
C THR A 28 -6.37 -13.88 4.49
N ASP A 29 -6.99 -13.85 5.67
CA ASP A 29 -6.55 -14.61 6.85
C ASP A 29 -6.60 -16.13 6.60
N ALA A 30 -7.68 -16.63 6.01
CA ALA A 30 -7.85 -18.05 5.70
C ALA A 30 -6.92 -18.59 4.59
N LEU A 31 -6.25 -17.72 3.82
CA LEU A 31 -5.39 -18.12 2.70
C LEU A 31 -3.90 -18.14 3.09
N ASP A 32 -3.29 -19.31 3.18
CA ASP A 32 -1.86 -19.47 3.52
C ASP A 32 -0.92 -18.75 2.54
N SER A 33 -1.35 -18.54 1.29
CA SER A 33 -0.58 -17.82 0.27
C SER A 33 -0.45 -16.32 0.55
N TYR A 34 -1.29 -15.76 1.42
CA TYR A 34 -1.23 -14.36 1.83
C TYR A 34 -0.51 -14.25 3.18
N ALA A 35 0.66 -13.60 3.18
CA ALA A 35 1.47 -13.40 4.39
C ALA A 35 0.98 -12.24 5.27
N SER A 36 0.18 -11.32 4.70
CA SER A 36 -0.40 -10.17 5.39
C SER A 36 -1.86 -10.00 5.03
N ALA A 37 -2.61 -9.33 5.91
CA ALA A 37 -4.02 -9.03 5.74
C ALA A 37 -4.23 -7.52 5.65
N ASP A 38 -3.74 -6.92 4.57
CA ASP A 38 -3.86 -5.49 4.34
C ASP A 38 -5.27 -5.09 3.83
N GLY A 39 -5.62 -3.81 3.95
CA GLY A 39 -6.93 -3.27 3.59
C GLY A 39 -7.09 -3.14 2.07
N MET A 40 -7.97 -3.96 1.49
CA MET A 40 -8.31 -3.85 0.05
C MET A 40 -9.37 -2.79 -0.22
N THR A 41 -10.24 -2.54 0.75
CA THR A 41 -11.37 -1.60 0.69
C THR A 41 -11.44 -0.76 1.96
N ALA A 42 -12.36 0.19 2.03
CA ALA A 42 -12.45 1.13 3.14
C ALA A 42 -13.87 1.25 3.72
N SER A 43 -13.97 1.71 4.96
CA SER A 43 -15.23 1.84 5.68
C SER A 43 -16.01 3.11 5.27
N PHE A 44 -16.61 3.17 4.09
CA PHE A 44 -17.35 4.37 3.66
C PHE A 44 -18.66 4.64 4.41
N ASP A 45 -19.12 3.70 5.24
CA ASP A 45 -20.17 3.91 6.24
C ASP A 45 -19.69 4.74 7.46
N LYS A 46 -18.42 5.14 7.48
CA LYS A 46 -17.80 5.97 8.53
C LYS A 46 -17.41 7.36 7.99
N PRO A 47 -17.37 8.38 8.87
CA PRO A 47 -16.91 9.72 8.47
C PRO A 47 -15.48 9.67 7.91
N GLU A 48 -15.26 10.39 6.81
CA GLU A 48 -14.01 10.35 6.05
C GLU A 48 -12.76 10.65 6.91
N TYR A 49 -12.83 11.67 7.77
CA TYR A 49 -11.74 12.13 8.63
C TYR A 49 -11.33 11.15 9.74
N ILE A 50 -12.05 10.04 9.94
CA ILE A 50 -11.68 8.96 10.87
C ILE A 50 -11.77 7.56 10.24
N ARG A 51 -12.10 7.46 8.94
CA ARG A 51 -12.34 6.18 8.26
C ARG A 51 -11.18 5.21 8.42
N GLY A 52 -9.96 5.71 8.21
CA GLY A 52 -8.75 4.91 8.31
C GLY A 52 -8.56 4.23 9.67
N PHE A 53 -8.99 4.87 10.75
CA PHE A 53 -8.94 4.28 12.09
C PHE A 53 -9.90 3.07 12.20
N TYR A 54 -11.13 3.19 11.68
CA TYR A 54 -12.07 2.07 11.64
C TYR A 54 -11.55 0.92 10.77
N ASP A 55 -10.86 1.20 9.66
CA ASP A 55 -10.28 0.16 8.81
C ASP A 55 -9.19 -0.63 9.54
N VAL A 56 -8.35 0.04 10.35
CA VAL A 56 -7.34 -0.62 11.18
C VAL A 56 -7.99 -1.49 12.25
N VAL A 57 -8.97 -0.96 12.98
CA VAL A 57 -9.68 -1.71 14.01
C VAL A 57 -10.43 -2.91 13.42
N ALA A 58 -11.04 -2.75 12.24
CA ALA A 58 -11.69 -3.84 11.55
C ALA A 58 -10.69 -4.93 11.13
N ARG A 59 -9.51 -4.57 10.63
CA ARG A 59 -8.45 -5.53 10.28
C ARG A 59 -7.97 -6.30 11.51
N LEU A 60 -7.57 -5.60 12.57
CA LEU A 60 -7.05 -6.21 13.81
C LEU A 60 -8.05 -7.14 14.51
N ASN A 61 -9.35 -6.90 14.37
CA ASN A 61 -10.38 -7.78 14.94
C ASN A 61 -10.63 -9.07 14.13
N ASN A 62 -10.08 -9.19 12.92
CA ASN A 62 -10.47 -10.25 11.98
C ASN A 62 -9.29 -11.05 11.40
N THR A 63 -8.05 -10.82 11.85
CA THR A 63 -6.87 -11.57 11.39
C THR A 63 -5.79 -11.65 12.46
N GLU A 64 -5.02 -12.74 12.45
CA GLU A 64 -3.81 -12.89 13.27
C GLU A 64 -2.52 -12.51 12.52
N LYS A 65 -2.65 -12.30 11.19
CA LYS A 65 -1.56 -11.91 10.31
C LYS A 65 -1.22 -10.42 10.48
N PRO A 66 0.03 -10.02 10.19
CA PRO A 66 0.39 -8.60 10.16
C PRO A 66 -0.48 -7.83 9.16
N THR A 67 -0.79 -6.59 9.51
CA THR A 67 -1.51 -5.63 8.67
C THR A 67 -0.81 -4.27 8.68
N SER A 68 -1.38 -3.26 8.04
CA SER A 68 -0.77 -1.93 7.93
C SER A 68 -1.46 -0.88 8.79
N ILE A 69 -0.71 0.12 9.23
CA ILE A 69 -1.31 1.37 9.71
C ILE A 69 -2.10 2.03 8.58
N SER A 70 -3.15 2.77 8.95
CA SER A 70 -3.74 3.72 8.02
C SER A 70 -2.95 5.01 8.03
N ILE A 71 -2.58 5.47 6.83
CA ILE A 71 -1.92 6.76 6.60
C ILE A 71 -2.93 7.93 6.61
N GLY A 72 -4.15 7.74 7.13
CA GLY A 72 -5.17 8.78 7.30
C GLY A 72 -6.21 8.84 6.18
N GLY A 73 -7.30 9.58 6.41
CA GLY A 73 -8.40 9.79 5.47
C GLY A 73 -8.09 10.73 4.30
N GLY A 74 -6.82 10.84 3.88
CA GLY A 74 -6.35 11.84 2.92
C GLY A 74 -6.31 13.25 3.51
N ASN A 75 -6.59 14.27 2.68
CA ASN A 75 -6.58 15.70 3.07
C ASN A 75 -7.78 16.12 3.95
N ALA A 76 -8.61 15.17 4.39
CA ALA A 76 -9.84 15.44 5.13
C ALA A 76 -9.64 15.64 6.65
N GLU A 77 -8.43 15.41 7.16
CA GLU A 77 -8.07 15.53 8.57
C GLU A 77 -7.01 16.63 8.78
N SER A 78 -7.10 17.35 9.90
CA SER A 78 -6.04 18.31 10.26
C SER A 78 -4.76 17.55 10.66
N PRO A 79 -3.57 18.14 10.52
CA PRO A 79 -2.32 17.50 10.95
C PRO A 79 -2.35 17.03 12.41
N GLU A 80 -3.03 17.76 13.29
CA GLU A 80 -3.19 17.40 14.72
C GLU A 80 -4.05 16.15 14.89
N LEU A 81 -5.20 16.09 14.23
CA LEU A 81 -6.07 14.91 14.25
C LEU A 81 -5.33 13.70 13.66
N SER A 82 -4.62 13.91 12.56
CA SER A 82 -3.85 12.90 11.86
C SER A 82 -2.78 12.25 12.75
N ARG A 83 -2.06 13.05 13.55
CA ARG A 83 -1.11 12.55 14.56
C ARG A 83 -1.82 11.79 15.68
N ALA A 84 -2.92 12.33 16.20
CA ALA A 84 -3.70 11.67 17.24
C ALA A 84 -4.23 10.30 16.78
N LEU A 85 -4.78 10.21 15.56
CA LEU A 85 -5.27 8.95 15.00
C LEU A 85 -4.16 7.94 14.77
N PHE A 86 -2.96 8.38 14.39
CA PHE A 86 -1.80 7.50 14.29
C PHE A 86 -1.42 6.92 15.67
N ASP A 87 -1.40 7.77 16.69
CA ASP A 87 -1.09 7.35 18.06
C ASP A 87 -2.15 6.38 18.60
N TYR A 88 -3.43 6.65 18.34
CA TYR A 88 -4.52 5.74 18.70
C TYR A 88 -4.41 4.37 18.01
N GLN A 89 -3.96 4.31 16.74
CA GLN A 89 -3.73 3.03 16.06
C GLN A 89 -2.65 2.20 16.76
N LEU A 90 -1.55 2.85 17.19
CA LEU A 90 -0.50 2.19 17.96
C LEU A 90 -0.99 1.71 19.32
N GLU A 91 -1.79 2.50 20.03
CA GLU A 91 -2.38 2.10 21.31
C GLU A 91 -3.34 0.91 21.15
N VAL A 92 -4.17 0.90 20.11
CA VAL A 92 -5.01 -0.28 19.79
C VAL A 92 -4.13 -1.50 19.51
N ALA A 93 -3.06 -1.35 18.72
CA ALA A 93 -2.15 -2.45 18.43
C ALA A 93 -1.45 -2.99 19.69
N LYS A 94 -1.07 -2.12 20.63
CA LYS A 94 -0.50 -2.51 21.93
C LYS A 94 -1.49 -3.33 22.74
N VAL A 95 -2.76 -2.90 22.82
CA VAL A 95 -3.80 -3.63 23.53
C VAL A 95 -4.03 -5.01 22.89
N VAL A 96 -4.07 -5.09 21.56
CA VAL A 96 -4.25 -6.37 20.84
C VAL A 96 -3.05 -7.30 21.03
N ALA A 97 -1.83 -6.76 21.04
CA ALA A 97 -0.61 -7.53 21.31
C ALA A 97 -0.44 -7.94 22.79
N GLY A 98 -1.16 -7.26 23.70
CA GLY A 98 -1.10 -7.45 25.15
C GLY A 98 -0.28 -6.36 25.85
N ASP A 99 0.90 -6.05 25.32
CA ASP A 99 1.76 -4.96 25.79
C ASP A 99 2.72 -4.46 24.68
N GLU A 100 3.53 -3.44 25.00
CA GLU A 100 4.50 -2.88 24.05
C GLU A 100 5.67 -3.82 23.75
N GLU A 101 6.10 -4.67 24.69
CA GLU A 101 7.21 -5.59 24.49
C GLU A 101 6.81 -6.70 23.50
N ALA A 102 5.60 -7.25 23.66
CA ALA A 102 5.00 -8.21 22.75
C ALA A 102 4.82 -7.61 21.35
N LEU A 103 4.34 -6.37 21.26
CA LEU A 103 4.18 -5.68 19.98
C LEU A 103 5.52 -5.41 19.28
N ARG A 104 6.57 -5.03 20.00
CA ARG A 104 7.91 -4.84 19.43
C ARG A 104 8.53 -6.16 18.95
N LYS A 105 8.30 -7.26 19.67
CA LYS A 105 8.76 -8.60 19.27
C LYS A 105 8.03 -9.13 18.04
N ARG A 106 6.73 -8.85 17.92
CA ARG A 106 5.91 -9.24 16.77
C ARG A 106 4.99 -8.07 16.35
N PRO A 107 5.49 -7.16 15.48
CA PRO A 107 4.69 -6.03 15.00
C PRO A 107 3.43 -6.50 14.28
N LEU A 108 2.27 -6.09 14.79
CA LEU A 108 0.97 -6.34 14.15
C LEU A 108 0.67 -5.33 13.05
N LEU A 109 1.25 -4.13 13.17
CA LEU A 109 1.12 -3.04 12.23
C LEU A 109 2.50 -2.74 11.63
N GLY A 110 2.58 -2.70 10.30
CA GLY A 110 3.69 -2.12 9.56
C GLY A 110 3.24 -0.85 8.84
N GLY A 111 4.19 -0.06 8.33
CA GLY A 111 3.83 1.12 7.57
C GLY A 111 4.99 1.91 7.05
N GLY A 112 4.71 2.77 6.10
CA GLY A 112 5.72 3.52 5.39
C GLY A 112 5.13 4.77 4.77
N PHE A 113 5.79 5.27 3.74
CA PHE A 113 5.26 6.36 2.94
C PHE A 113 5.51 6.15 1.46
N TRP A 114 4.66 6.81 0.68
CA TRP A 114 4.77 6.86 -0.75
C TRP A 114 5.37 8.20 -1.19
N GLY A 115 6.19 8.17 -2.23
CA GLY A 115 6.53 9.35 -3.01
C GLY A 115 5.28 9.94 -3.65
N MET A 116 5.12 11.25 -3.56
CA MET A 116 4.14 12.00 -4.33
C MET A 116 4.81 12.39 -5.65
N SER A 117 4.58 11.56 -6.67
CA SER A 117 5.25 11.77 -7.95
C SER A 117 4.74 13.03 -8.66
N PRO A 118 5.63 13.84 -9.26
CA PRO A 118 7.09 13.64 -9.35
C PRO A 118 7.88 14.22 -8.16
N LEU A 119 8.73 13.39 -7.55
CA LEU A 119 9.86 13.77 -6.68
C LEU A 119 9.50 14.57 -5.42
N GLN A 120 8.37 14.28 -4.77
CA GLN A 120 7.96 14.93 -3.53
C GLN A 120 7.66 13.94 -2.42
N PHE A 121 7.81 14.38 -1.17
CA PHE A 121 7.37 13.64 0.01
C PHE A 121 6.46 14.50 0.87
N HIS A 122 5.42 13.89 1.43
CA HIS A 122 4.52 14.57 2.34
C HIS A 122 5.09 14.48 3.76
N GLY A 123 5.36 15.63 4.40
CA GLY A 123 6.05 15.68 5.69
C GLY A 123 5.39 14.84 6.78
N LEU A 124 4.05 14.79 6.80
CA LEU A 124 3.30 13.99 7.77
C LEU A 124 3.46 12.48 7.58
N TYR A 125 3.65 12.03 6.33
CA TYR A 125 3.86 10.60 6.05
C TYR A 125 5.28 10.18 6.42
N VAL A 126 6.25 11.06 6.17
CA VAL A 126 7.63 10.87 6.62
C VAL A 126 7.69 10.84 8.14
N GLU A 127 7.04 11.78 8.84
CA GLU A 127 6.97 11.84 10.31
C GLU A 127 6.49 10.52 10.91
N ARG A 128 5.43 9.94 10.34
CA ARG A 128 4.85 8.67 10.77
C ARG A 128 5.79 7.48 10.53
N ALA A 129 6.42 7.41 9.37
CA ALA A 129 7.37 6.35 9.08
C ALA A 129 8.61 6.42 9.99
N LEU A 130 9.08 7.63 10.31
CA LEU A 130 10.15 7.82 11.30
C LEU A 130 9.74 7.36 12.70
N LYS A 131 8.48 7.62 13.11
CA LYS A 131 7.95 7.12 14.38
C LYS A 131 7.84 5.58 14.41
N LEU A 132 7.48 4.94 13.30
CA LEU A 132 7.53 3.47 13.20
C LEU A 132 8.95 2.94 13.28
N ALA A 133 9.90 3.59 12.59
CA ALA A 133 11.31 3.23 12.62
C ALA A 133 11.90 3.34 14.04
N GLU A 134 11.55 4.39 14.79
CA GLU A 134 11.93 4.57 16.21
C GLU A 134 11.42 3.42 17.10
N LEU A 135 10.22 2.92 16.83
CA LEU A 135 9.64 1.77 17.54
C LEU A 135 10.26 0.42 17.11
N GLY A 136 11.10 0.42 16.07
CA GLY A 136 11.71 -0.78 15.48
C GLY A 136 10.75 -1.58 14.61
N PHE A 137 9.67 -0.97 14.12
CA PHE A 137 8.71 -1.66 13.27
C PHE A 137 9.22 -1.71 11.82
N PRO A 138 8.90 -2.77 11.06
CA PRO A 138 9.15 -2.81 9.63
C PRO A 138 8.48 -1.64 8.92
N SER A 139 9.23 -1.01 8.03
CA SER A 139 8.74 0.10 7.23
C SER A 139 8.96 -0.13 5.74
N PHE A 140 8.32 0.69 4.91
CA PHE A 140 8.50 0.63 3.46
C PHE A 140 8.59 2.04 2.87
N VAL A 141 9.22 2.13 1.71
CA VAL A 141 9.15 3.33 0.86
C VAL A 141 8.62 2.90 -0.49
N GLY A 142 7.52 3.51 -0.91
CA GLY A 142 6.87 3.21 -2.19
C GLY A 142 6.93 4.37 -3.16
N SER A 143 6.86 4.09 -4.46
CA SER A 143 6.69 5.09 -5.51
C SER A 143 5.79 4.51 -6.60
N MET A 144 4.78 5.28 -7.00
CA MET A 144 3.82 4.91 -8.05
C MET A 144 3.76 6.00 -9.11
N THR A 145 4.79 6.04 -9.94
CA THR A 145 4.87 6.95 -11.07
C THR A 145 3.97 6.46 -12.22
N GLN A 146 3.50 7.38 -13.07
CA GLN A 146 2.67 7.08 -14.23
C GLN A 146 3.29 7.68 -15.50
N ALA A 147 3.55 6.83 -16.49
CA ALA A 147 4.22 7.21 -17.73
C ALA A 147 3.43 8.28 -18.48
N GLY A 148 4.03 9.46 -18.67
CA GLY A 148 3.38 10.57 -19.38
C GLY A 148 2.41 11.39 -18.54
N ALA A 149 2.19 11.04 -17.27
CA ALA A 149 1.36 11.80 -16.34
C ALA A 149 2.20 12.37 -15.19
N THR A 150 2.75 11.52 -14.32
CA THR A 150 3.57 11.92 -13.15
C THR A 150 5.06 11.61 -13.32
N ALA A 151 5.45 11.10 -14.48
CA ALA A 151 6.83 10.86 -14.89
C ALA A 151 6.97 10.93 -16.43
N PRO A 152 8.19 10.95 -16.99
CA PRO A 152 8.38 10.89 -18.44
C PRO A 152 7.68 9.68 -19.07
N VAL A 153 7.20 9.83 -20.31
CA VAL A 153 6.44 8.78 -21.03
C VAL A 153 7.30 7.56 -21.41
N THR A 154 8.63 7.70 -21.40
CA THR A 154 9.54 6.61 -21.76
C THR A 154 9.72 5.63 -20.59
N LEU A 155 9.81 4.34 -20.89
CA LEU A 155 9.98 3.29 -19.86
C LEU A 155 11.23 3.50 -18.98
N SER A 156 12.33 3.96 -19.57
CA SER A 156 13.54 4.29 -18.81
C SER A 156 13.39 5.56 -17.97
N GLY A 157 12.65 6.55 -18.46
CA GLY A 157 12.42 7.80 -17.75
C GLY A 157 11.54 7.62 -16.51
N ILE A 158 10.47 6.83 -16.63
CA ILE A 158 9.63 6.48 -15.48
C ILE A 158 10.41 5.68 -14.43
N LEU A 159 11.22 4.69 -14.84
CA LEU A 159 12.06 3.94 -13.91
C LEU A 159 13.07 4.83 -13.19
N ALA A 160 13.69 5.77 -13.89
CA ALA A 160 14.64 6.70 -13.28
C ALA A 160 14.00 7.58 -12.19
N VAL A 161 12.80 8.12 -12.45
CA VAL A 161 12.06 8.92 -11.46
C VAL A 161 11.62 8.06 -10.28
N THR A 162 11.06 6.88 -10.55
CA THR A 162 10.63 5.94 -9.49
C THR A 162 11.81 5.58 -8.59
N ASN A 163 12.95 5.26 -9.18
CA ASN A 163 14.15 4.92 -8.42
C ASN A 163 14.67 6.09 -7.59
N ALA A 164 14.62 7.31 -8.12
CA ALA A 164 15.01 8.51 -7.35
C ALA A 164 14.10 8.73 -6.13
N GLU A 165 12.78 8.52 -6.26
CA GLU A 165 11.85 8.62 -5.13
C GLU A 165 12.11 7.54 -4.09
N ILE A 166 12.30 6.28 -4.51
CA ILE A 166 12.60 5.19 -3.59
C ILE A 166 13.89 5.44 -2.81
N LEU A 167 14.99 5.78 -3.51
CA LEU A 167 16.27 6.03 -2.86
C LEU A 167 16.22 7.27 -1.96
N GLY A 168 15.49 8.31 -2.36
CA GLY A 168 15.28 9.50 -1.55
C GLY A 168 14.57 9.17 -0.24
N GLY A 169 13.45 8.43 -0.31
CA GLY A 169 12.70 8.05 0.89
C GLY A 169 13.47 7.08 1.78
N LEU A 170 14.15 6.10 1.19
CA LEU A 170 14.99 5.15 1.91
C LEU A 170 16.12 5.88 2.66
N SER A 171 16.76 6.84 2.01
CA SER A 171 17.83 7.65 2.61
C SER A 171 17.34 8.44 3.82
N ILE A 172 16.13 9.00 3.78
CA ILE A 172 15.56 9.74 4.91
C ILE A 172 15.46 8.85 6.15
N ILE A 173 14.89 7.64 6.01
CA ILE A 173 14.73 6.73 7.14
C ILE A 173 16.10 6.24 7.62
N GLN A 174 16.97 5.77 6.73
CA GLN A 174 18.25 5.17 7.11
C GLN A 174 19.24 6.18 7.69
N LEU A 175 19.14 7.47 7.34
CA LEU A 175 19.98 8.53 7.94
C LEU A 175 19.59 8.82 9.40
N LEU A 176 18.30 8.73 9.73
CA LEU A 176 17.79 9.03 11.07
C LEU A 176 17.75 7.79 11.96
N TYR A 177 17.43 6.63 11.38
CA TYR A 177 17.32 5.34 12.06
C TYR A 177 18.07 4.25 11.27
N PRO A 178 19.41 4.23 11.32
CA PRO A 178 20.22 3.26 10.60
C PRO A 178 19.87 1.81 10.99
N GLY A 179 19.71 0.93 9.99
CA GLY A 179 19.41 -0.47 10.22
C GLY A 179 17.93 -0.80 10.41
N THR A 180 17.04 0.20 10.22
CA THR A 180 15.59 -0.05 10.14
C THR A 180 15.31 -1.10 9.07
N GLN A 181 14.44 -2.07 9.40
CA GLN A 181 13.99 -3.08 8.44
C GLN A 181 13.07 -2.43 7.41
N MET A 182 13.47 -2.47 6.14
CA MET A 182 12.80 -1.77 5.05
C MET A 182 12.47 -2.71 3.88
N SER A 183 11.25 -2.59 3.33
CA SER A 183 10.95 -2.99 1.95
C SER A 183 10.84 -1.76 1.05
N VAL A 184 10.95 -1.97 -0.26
CA VAL A 184 10.76 -0.93 -1.28
C VAL A 184 9.68 -1.36 -2.26
N SER A 185 8.73 -0.48 -2.53
CA SER A 185 7.59 -0.77 -3.42
C SER A 185 7.74 0.04 -4.70
N TYR A 186 8.36 -0.57 -5.72
CA TYR A 186 8.53 0.04 -7.04
C TYR A 186 7.31 -0.27 -7.90
N LEU A 187 6.40 0.71 -8.07
CA LEU A 187 5.18 0.54 -8.85
C LEU A 187 5.07 1.51 -10.05
N PRO A 188 6.07 1.55 -10.96
CA PRO A 188 5.98 2.31 -12.20
C PRO A 188 4.84 1.79 -13.07
N ALA A 189 3.89 2.64 -13.41
CA ALA A 189 2.66 2.26 -14.09
C ALA A 189 2.54 2.86 -15.50
N ALA A 190 2.02 2.06 -16.43
CA ALA A 190 1.62 2.51 -17.74
C ALA A 190 0.34 3.36 -17.66
N PHE A 191 0.18 4.33 -18.56
CA PHE A 191 -0.98 5.22 -18.59
C PHE A 191 -1.67 5.16 -19.94
N ASP A 192 -2.97 4.88 -19.93
CA ASP A 192 -3.81 4.90 -21.13
C ASP A 192 -4.17 6.34 -21.46
N MET A 193 -3.42 6.93 -22.39
CA MET A 193 -3.62 8.31 -22.85
C MET A 193 -4.99 8.54 -23.51
N LYS A 194 -5.63 7.49 -24.05
CA LYS A 194 -6.94 7.62 -24.71
C LYS A 194 -8.05 7.79 -23.68
N HIS A 195 -7.99 7.03 -22.59
CA HIS A 195 -9.02 7.04 -21.56
C HIS A 195 -8.62 7.82 -20.30
N GLY A 196 -7.39 8.32 -20.23
CA GLY A 196 -6.88 9.10 -19.11
C GLY A 196 -6.83 8.29 -17.80
N GLN A 197 -6.56 6.99 -17.88
CA GLN A 197 -6.59 6.09 -16.73
C GLN A 197 -5.31 5.26 -16.65
N TRP A 198 -5.02 4.72 -15.46
CA TRP A 198 -3.99 3.70 -15.30
C TRP A 198 -4.31 2.50 -16.19
N ALA A 199 -3.35 2.10 -17.02
CA ALA A 199 -3.44 0.95 -17.89
C ALA A 199 -3.02 -0.33 -17.13
N ALA A 200 -3.80 -0.70 -16.12
CA ALA A 200 -3.53 -1.89 -15.30
C ALA A 200 -3.55 -3.16 -16.16
N GLY A 201 -2.48 -3.96 -16.08
CA GLY A 201 -2.33 -5.19 -16.85
C GLY A 201 -1.80 -5.00 -18.27
N ALA A 202 -1.35 -3.79 -18.63
CA ALA A 202 -0.66 -3.54 -19.88
C ALA A 202 0.71 -4.26 -19.92
N PRO A 203 1.19 -4.70 -21.10
CA PRO A 203 2.47 -5.41 -21.21
C PRO A 203 3.66 -4.55 -20.73
N GLU A 204 3.58 -3.23 -20.86
CA GLU A 204 4.57 -2.30 -20.32
C GLU A 204 4.72 -2.41 -18.81
N GLU A 205 3.61 -2.63 -18.08
CA GLU A 205 3.62 -2.74 -16.62
C GLU A 205 4.34 -4.00 -16.14
N ALA A 206 4.18 -5.11 -16.86
CA ALA A 206 4.89 -6.35 -16.57
C ALA A 206 6.41 -6.19 -16.80
N LEU A 207 6.81 -5.55 -17.90
CA LEU A 207 8.21 -5.23 -18.18
C LEU A 207 8.81 -4.27 -17.14
N LEU A 208 8.06 -3.24 -16.75
CA LEU A 208 8.47 -2.28 -15.74
C LEU A 208 8.62 -2.94 -14.35
N SER A 209 7.71 -3.85 -13.99
CA SER A 209 7.78 -4.62 -12.74
C SER A 209 9.00 -5.53 -12.70
N ALA A 210 9.28 -6.26 -13.79
CA ALA A 210 10.50 -7.07 -13.89
C ALA A 210 11.77 -6.21 -13.76
N ALA A 211 11.83 -5.06 -14.44
CA ALA A 211 12.95 -4.14 -14.34
C ALA A 211 13.11 -3.55 -12.93
N ALA A 212 12.00 -3.21 -12.27
CA ALA A 212 11.97 -2.73 -10.90
C ALA A 212 12.53 -3.76 -9.90
N VAL A 213 12.19 -5.04 -10.06
CA VAL A 213 12.74 -6.13 -9.25
C VAL A 213 14.25 -6.26 -9.46
N GLU A 214 14.75 -6.16 -10.70
CA GLU A 214 16.19 -6.20 -10.98
C GLU A 214 16.94 -5.00 -10.36
N ILE A 215 16.35 -3.80 -10.39
CA ILE A 215 16.91 -2.61 -9.72
C ILE A 215 16.99 -2.83 -8.21
N ALA A 216 15.93 -3.34 -7.58
CA ALA A 216 15.93 -3.59 -6.15
C ALA A 216 16.94 -4.68 -5.75
N ARG A 217 17.07 -5.75 -6.56
CA ARG A 217 18.11 -6.79 -6.40
C ARG A 217 19.52 -6.20 -6.50
N HIS A 218 19.76 -5.28 -7.43
CA HIS A 218 21.03 -4.60 -7.56
C HIS A 218 21.44 -3.86 -6.27
N TYR A 219 20.47 -3.26 -5.57
CA TYR A 219 20.71 -2.60 -4.28
C TYR A 219 20.67 -3.56 -3.07
N GLY A 220 20.36 -4.85 -3.27
CA GLY A 220 20.19 -5.81 -2.18
C GLY A 220 18.96 -5.53 -1.30
N LEU A 221 17.93 -4.90 -1.85
CA LEU A 221 16.72 -4.51 -1.13
C LEU A 221 15.59 -5.54 -1.32
N ALA A 222 14.79 -5.76 -0.28
CA ALA A 222 13.55 -6.50 -0.38
C ALA A 222 12.52 -5.66 -1.14
N SER A 223 12.00 -6.19 -2.24
CA SER A 223 11.13 -5.44 -3.16
C SER A 223 9.73 -6.00 -3.22
N GLU A 224 8.77 -5.09 -3.31
CA GLU A 224 7.41 -5.35 -3.73
C GLU A 224 7.24 -4.79 -5.14
N ALA A 225 6.70 -5.61 -6.04
CA ALA A 225 6.37 -5.24 -7.40
C ALA A 225 4.90 -5.49 -7.67
N MET A 226 4.36 -4.83 -8.69
CA MET A 226 2.97 -5.01 -9.07
C MET A 226 2.75 -6.43 -9.61
N GLY A 227 1.62 -7.05 -9.24
CA GLY A 227 1.22 -8.36 -9.75
C GLY A 227 -0.28 -8.57 -9.62
N LEU A 228 -0.83 -9.50 -10.41
CA LEU A 228 -2.26 -9.84 -10.42
C LEU A 228 -3.17 -8.61 -10.65
N VAL A 229 -2.73 -7.68 -11.50
CA VAL A 229 -3.48 -6.46 -11.83
C VAL A 229 -4.32 -6.60 -13.10
N THR A 230 -5.40 -5.84 -13.17
CA THR A 230 -6.29 -5.80 -14.33
C THR A 230 -7.06 -4.49 -14.41
N SER A 231 -7.33 -4.05 -15.64
CA SER A 231 -8.23 -2.95 -15.95
C SER A 231 -9.69 -3.40 -16.12
N ALA A 232 -9.93 -4.72 -16.18
CA ALA A 232 -11.26 -5.30 -16.38
C ALA A 232 -12.22 -4.89 -15.26
N LYS A 233 -13.46 -4.55 -15.63
CA LYS A 233 -14.50 -4.12 -14.68
C LYS A 233 -15.33 -5.28 -14.13
N MET A 234 -15.20 -6.46 -14.71
CA MET A 234 -15.90 -7.69 -14.31
C MET A 234 -14.95 -8.88 -14.45
N PRO A 235 -15.15 -9.97 -13.68
CA PRO A 235 -14.46 -11.22 -13.90
C PRO A 235 -14.70 -11.73 -15.33
N GLY A 236 -13.65 -12.17 -16.01
CA GLY A 236 -13.74 -12.67 -17.38
C GLY A 236 -12.37 -12.89 -18.02
N PRO A 237 -12.34 -13.24 -19.32
CA PRO A 237 -11.09 -13.54 -20.01
C PRO A 237 -10.05 -12.42 -19.91
N GLN A 238 -10.46 -11.15 -20.05
CA GLN A 238 -9.55 -10.01 -19.89
C GLN A 238 -8.89 -9.98 -18.51
N ALA A 239 -9.68 -10.14 -17.45
CA ALA A 239 -9.17 -10.16 -16.08
C ALA A 239 -8.18 -11.33 -15.88
N CYS A 240 -8.44 -12.49 -16.47
CA CYS A 240 -7.53 -13.62 -16.40
C CYS A 240 -6.22 -13.34 -17.15
N TYR A 241 -6.29 -12.89 -18.40
CA TYR A 241 -5.09 -12.66 -19.22
C TYR A 241 -4.19 -11.57 -18.63
N GLU A 242 -4.75 -10.43 -18.21
CA GLU A 242 -3.99 -9.33 -17.62
C GLU A 242 -3.32 -9.73 -16.29
N LYS A 243 -4.04 -10.46 -15.43
CA LYS A 243 -3.48 -10.96 -14.16
C LYS A 243 -2.37 -11.98 -14.38
N VAL A 244 -2.54 -12.91 -15.32
CA VAL A 244 -1.52 -13.93 -15.62
C VAL A 244 -0.28 -13.28 -16.22
N MET A 245 -0.44 -12.34 -17.16
CA MET A 245 0.67 -11.64 -17.79
C MET A 245 1.53 -10.89 -16.77
N SER A 246 0.90 -10.17 -15.84
CA SER A 246 1.58 -9.42 -14.78
C SER A 246 2.20 -10.30 -13.68
N SER A 247 1.84 -11.58 -13.57
CA SER A 247 2.35 -12.48 -12.53
C SER A 247 3.46 -13.42 -12.98
N ILE A 248 3.64 -13.63 -14.28
CA ILE A 248 4.66 -14.55 -14.82
C ILE A 248 5.99 -13.84 -15.08
N LEU A 249 5.95 -12.54 -15.38
CA LEU A 249 7.12 -11.69 -15.64
C LEU A 249 7.63 -11.05 -14.35
#